data_AF-A0A7C1ERH6-F1
#
_entry.id   AF-A0A7C1ERH6-F1
#
_cell.length_a   1.000
_cell.length_b   1.000
_cell.length_c   1.000
_cell.angle_alpha   90.00
_cell.angle_beta   90.00
_cell.angle_gamma   90.00
#
_symmetry.space_group_name_H-M   'P 1'
#
loop_
_entity.id
_entity.type
_entity.pdbx_description
1 polymer ?
#
loop_
_entity_poly.entity_id
_entity_poly.type
_entity_poly.pdbx_seq_one_letter_code
_entity_poly.pdbx_strand_id
1 'polypeptide(L)'
;MQFKEEDLRRQFYDLEGVDLRVRAIVVEMDFFFQWKFGRELVVTSVRRTEEEQRELYPEFFERVGRVRPSAHLDHPCRAVDIRSRDLSEAEIQILREYFETWWEELPGWAFLVNDRGGAFPHIHIQVGKKNSNE
;
A
#
# COMPACT_ATOMS: atom_id res chain seq x y z
N MET A 1 11.21 -9.17 4.48
CA MET A 1 9.77 -8.83 4.41
C MET A 1 8.91 -9.97 4.91
N GLN A 2 7.90 -9.63 5.71
CA GLN A 2 6.87 -10.55 6.17
C GLN A 2 5.52 -10.27 5.50
N PHE A 3 4.64 -11.27 5.52
CA PHE A 3 3.27 -11.16 5.02
C PHE A 3 2.31 -11.59 6.13
N LYS A 4 1.22 -10.87 6.30
CA LYS A 4 0.18 -11.21 7.29
C LYS A 4 -0.37 -12.63 7.03
N GLU A 5 -0.52 -12.99 5.76
CA GLU A 5 -1.10 -14.24 5.28
C GLU A 5 -0.37 -14.70 4.00
N GLU A 6 -0.31 -16.01 3.76
CA GLU A 6 0.42 -16.58 2.60
C GLU A 6 -0.19 -16.16 1.26
N ASP A 7 -1.51 -15.93 1.21
CA ASP A 7 -2.17 -15.48 -0.01
C ASP A 7 -1.68 -14.08 -0.45
N LEU A 8 -1.46 -13.17 0.51
CA LEU A 8 -0.89 -11.84 0.23
C LEU A 8 0.51 -11.95 -0.39
N ARG A 9 1.31 -12.92 0.04
CA ARG A 9 2.62 -13.20 -0.57
C ARG A 9 2.46 -13.59 -2.03
N ARG A 10 1.53 -14.50 -2.34
CA ARG A 10 1.24 -14.91 -3.72
C ARG A 10 0.77 -13.75 -4.58
N GLN A 11 -0.15 -12.94 -4.06
CA GLN A 11 -0.62 -11.74 -4.76
C GLN A 11 0.51 -10.73 -5.00
N PHE A 12 1.34 -10.45 -3.99
CA PHE A 12 2.42 -9.47 -4.09
C PHE A 12 3.45 -9.84 -5.16
N TYR A 13 3.76 -11.13 -5.30
CA TYR A 13 4.72 -11.61 -6.30
C TYR A 13 4.09 -11.95 -7.67
N ASP A 14 2.77 -11.82 -7.83
CA ASP A 14 2.08 -11.95 -9.10
C ASP A 14 2.49 -10.80 -10.06
N LEU A 15 3.24 -11.15 -11.11
CA LEU A 15 3.79 -10.19 -12.07
C LEU A 15 2.73 -9.51 -12.95
N GLU A 16 1.56 -10.14 -13.11
CA GLU A 16 0.44 -9.58 -13.86
C GLU A 16 -0.54 -8.86 -12.92
N GLY A 17 -0.65 -9.33 -11.68
CA GLY A 17 -1.57 -8.82 -10.68
C GLY A 17 -1.19 -7.50 -10.01
N VAL A 18 0.10 -7.20 -9.88
CA VAL A 18 0.61 -6.05 -9.12
C VAL A 18 1.61 -5.24 -9.95
N ASP A 19 1.47 -3.92 -9.91
CA ASP A 19 2.36 -3.01 -10.62
C ASP A 19 3.78 -3.16 -10.09
N LEU A 20 4.72 -3.47 -10.99
CA LEU A 20 6.12 -3.69 -10.64
C LEU A 20 6.74 -2.51 -9.87
N ARG A 21 6.26 -1.28 -10.09
CA ARG A 21 6.77 -0.08 -9.43
C ARG A 21 6.41 -0.06 -7.96
N VAL A 22 5.14 -0.32 -7.58
CA VAL A 22 4.76 -0.36 -6.16
C VAL A 22 5.47 -1.49 -5.44
N ARG A 23 5.64 -2.64 -6.13
CA ARG A 23 6.39 -3.76 -5.59
C ARG A 23 7.86 -3.42 -5.32
N ALA A 24 8.52 -2.74 -6.26
CA ALA A 24 9.90 -2.33 -6.13
C ALA A 24 10.10 -1.39 -4.93
N ILE A 25 9.21 -0.40 -4.76
CA ILE A 25 9.25 0.52 -3.62
C ILE A 25 9.11 -0.25 -2.31
N VAL A 26 8.10 -1.12 -2.19
CA VAL A 26 7.84 -1.83 -0.93
C VAL A 26 9.01 -2.77 -0.56
N VAL A 27 9.64 -3.40 -1.56
CA VAL A 27 10.87 -4.19 -1.35
C VAL A 27 12.04 -3.33 -0.90
N GLU A 28 12.28 -2.19 -1.56
CA GLU A 28 13.35 -1.26 -1.19
C GLU A 28 13.15 -0.70 0.23
N MET A 29 11.91 -0.33 0.57
CA MET A 29 11.56 0.16 1.89
C MET A 29 11.76 -0.91 2.98
N ASP A 30 11.39 -2.16 2.73
CA ASP A 30 11.64 -3.27 3.67
C ASP A 30 13.14 -3.52 3.84
N PHE A 31 13.92 -3.48 2.76
CA PHE A 31 15.37 -3.60 2.83
C PHE A 31 16.00 -2.47 3.66
N PHE A 32 15.63 -1.22 3.39
CA PHE A 32 16.08 -0.06 4.15
C PHE A 32 15.69 -0.18 5.64
N PHE A 33 14.46 -0.59 5.93
CA PHE A 33 13.97 -0.75 7.28
C PHE A 33 14.72 -1.86 8.03
N GLN A 34 14.95 -3.00 7.38
CA GLN A 34 15.74 -4.09 7.91
C GLN A 34 17.18 -3.67 8.19
N TRP A 35 17.81 -2.94 7.27
CA TRP A 35 19.16 -2.43 7.46
C TRP A 35 19.25 -1.44 8.63
N LYS A 36 18.26 -0.54 8.77
CA LYS A 36 18.29 0.54 9.77
C LYS A 36 17.86 0.10 11.17
N PHE A 37 16.89 -0.81 11.27
CA PHE A 37 16.26 -1.19 12.55
C PHE A 37 16.35 -2.68 12.88
N GLY A 38 16.90 -3.51 11.98
CA GLY A 38 17.06 -4.96 12.21
C GLY A 38 15.73 -5.74 12.22
N ARG A 39 14.66 -5.18 11.66
CA ARG A 39 13.30 -5.76 11.64
C ARG A 39 12.72 -5.68 10.24
N GLU A 40 11.76 -6.55 9.94
CA GLU A 40 11.08 -6.60 8.65
C GLU A 40 9.73 -5.86 8.71
N LEU A 41 9.32 -5.27 7.58
CA LEU A 41 7.97 -4.77 7.39
C LEU A 41 7.00 -5.92 7.13
N VAL A 42 5.73 -5.72 7.48
CA VAL A 42 4.66 -6.72 7.28
C VAL A 42 3.63 -6.20 6.29
N VAL A 43 3.50 -6.85 5.14
CA VAL A 43 2.44 -6.57 4.17
C VAL A 43 1.09 -7.08 4.70
N THR A 44 0.08 -6.22 4.70
CA THR A 44 -1.27 -6.52 5.23
C THR A 44 -2.39 -6.45 4.21
N SER A 45 -2.16 -5.81 3.05
CA SER A 45 -3.12 -5.77 1.94
C SER A 45 -2.38 -5.55 0.62
N VAL A 46 -2.85 -6.19 -0.46
CA VAL A 46 -2.30 -6.03 -1.82
C VAL A 46 -3.43 -5.74 -2.80
N ARG A 47 -4.11 -6.74 -3.38
CA ARG A 47 -5.31 -6.52 -4.19
C ARG A 47 -6.52 -6.49 -3.30
N ARG A 48 -7.55 -5.78 -3.74
CA ARG A 48 -8.90 -5.86 -3.18
C ARG A 48 -9.88 -6.18 -4.29
N THR A 49 -10.91 -6.91 -3.93
CA THR A 49 -12.13 -7.09 -4.72
C THR A 49 -13.08 -5.92 -4.50
N GLU A 50 -14.07 -5.77 -5.38
CA GLU A 50 -15.12 -4.76 -5.18
C GLU A 50 -15.94 -5.06 -3.92
N GLU A 51 -16.15 -6.34 -3.61
CA GLU A 51 -16.82 -6.82 -2.40
C GLU A 51 -16.08 -6.35 -1.15
N GLU A 52 -14.78 -6.65 -1.02
CA GLU A 52 -13.96 -6.21 0.12
C GLU A 52 -13.94 -4.70 0.25
N GLN A 53 -13.84 -3.98 -0.87
CA GLN A 53 -13.84 -2.52 -0.86
C GLN A 53 -15.20 -1.94 -0.43
N ARG A 54 -16.32 -2.61 -0.76
CA ARG A 54 -17.65 -2.24 -0.29
C ARG A 54 -17.79 -2.48 1.21
N GLU A 55 -17.28 -3.60 1.72
CA GLU A 55 -17.29 -3.91 3.15
C GLU A 55 -16.46 -2.92 3.98
N LEU A 56 -15.37 -2.39 3.40
CA LEU A 56 -14.54 -1.36 4.05
C LEU A 56 -15.17 0.03 4.06
N TYR A 57 -16.02 0.35 3.07
CA TYR A 57 -16.64 1.68 2.92
C TYR A 57 -18.14 1.58 2.60
N PRO A 58 -18.94 0.94 3.47
CA PRO A 58 -20.36 0.72 3.22
C PRO A 58 -21.12 2.04 3.08
N GLU A 59 -20.78 3.06 3.89
CA GLU A 59 -21.42 4.37 3.88
C GLU A 59 -21.18 5.14 2.57
N PHE A 60 -20.03 4.91 1.90
CA PHE A 60 -19.78 5.49 0.59
C PHE A 60 -20.68 4.85 -0.47
N PHE A 61 -20.82 3.52 -0.42
CA PHE A 61 -21.67 2.78 -1.34
C PHE A 61 -23.15 3.16 -1.17
N GLU A 62 -23.64 3.22 0.07
CA GLU A 62 -25.02 3.64 0.38
C GLU A 62 -25.32 5.05 -0.14
N ARG A 63 -24.36 5.98 -0.03
CA ARG A 63 -24.56 7.37 -0.46
C ARG A 63 -24.44 7.58 -1.97
N VAL A 64 -23.55 6.86 -2.64
CA VAL A 64 -23.16 7.15 -4.05
C VAL A 64 -23.62 6.06 -5.02
N GLY A 65 -24.03 4.89 -4.53
CA GLY A 65 -24.47 3.75 -5.35
C GLY A 65 -23.36 3.01 -6.10
N ARG A 66 -22.08 3.23 -5.74
CA ARG A 66 -20.91 2.57 -6.32
C ARG A 66 -19.77 2.44 -5.30
N VAL A 67 -18.86 1.50 -5.52
CA VAL A 67 -17.70 1.27 -4.63
C VAL A 67 -16.75 2.48 -4.66
N ARG A 68 -16.11 2.75 -3.51
CA ARG A 68 -15.12 3.84 -3.40
C ARG A 68 -13.90 3.50 -4.26
N PRO A 69 -13.48 4.39 -5.20
CA PRO A 69 -12.28 4.17 -5.98
C PRO A 69 -11.06 3.95 -5.09
N SER A 70 -10.21 2.98 -5.47
CA SER A 70 -9.01 2.60 -4.73
C SER A 70 -7.96 2.03 -5.67
N ALA A 71 -6.68 2.36 -5.42
CA ALA A 71 -5.55 1.80 -6.16
C ALA A 71 -5.37 0.29 -5.93
N HIS A 72 -5.95 -0.26 -4.86
CA HIS A 72 -6.01 -1.71 -4.63
C HIS A 72 -6.98 -2.45 -5.58
N LEU A 73 -7.92 -1.73 -6.21
CA LEU A 73 -8.87 -2.28 -7.19
C LEU A 73 -8.34 -2.22 -8.63
N ASP A 74 -7.25 -1.48 -8.88
CA ASP A 74 -6.73 -1.35 -10.23
C ASP A 74 -6.12 -2.68 -10.73
N HIS A 75 -6.06 -2.84 -12.06
CA HIS A 75 -5.34 -3.93 -12.69
C HIS A 75 -4.34 -3.37 -13.73
N PRO A 76 -3.02 -3.52 -13.52
CA PRO A 76 -2.39 -4.12 -12.34
C PRO A 76 -2.61 -3.29 -11.07
N CYS A 77 -2.61 -3.93 -9.90
CA CYS A 77 -2.83 -3.24 -8.61
C CYS A 77 -1.66 -2.30 -8.31
N ARG A 78 -1.98 -1.06 -7.93
CA ARG A 78 -1.00 0.03 -7.76
C ARG A 78 -0.75 0.40 -6.30
N ALA A 79 -1.30 -0.35 -5.35
CA ALA A 79 -1.16 -0.03 -3.93
C ALA A 79 -0.90 -1.26 -3.05
N VAL A 80 -0.16 -1.04 -1.97
CA VAL A 80 0.16 -2.05 -0.95
C VAL A 80 0.08 -1.40 0.41
N ASP A 81 -0.58 -2.06 1.37
CA ASP A 81 -0.60 -1.63 2.76
C ASP A 81 0.42 -2.44 3.57
N ILE A 82 1.19 -1.75 4.39
CA ILE A 82 2.10 -2.33 5.38
C ILE A 82 1.65 -1.96 6.79
N ARG A 83 1.80 -2.89 7.73
CA ARG A 83 1.39 -2.68 9.13
C ARG A 83 2.18 -1.55 9.79
N SER A 84 1.50 -0.68 10.54
CA SER A 84 2.17 0.39 11.31
C SER A 84 2.09 0.23 12.83
N ARG A 85 1.20 -0.61 13.37
CA ARG A 85 0.97 -0.73 14.83
C ARG A 85 2.21 -1.12 15.66
N ASP A 86 3.17 -1.78 15.03
CA ASP A 86 4.40 -2.27 15.67
C ASP A 86 5.60 -1.33 15.40
N LEU A 87 5.32 -0.14 14.85
CA LEU A 87 6.25 0.93 14.52
C LEU A 87 5.98 2.15 15.42
N SER A 88 7.05 2.76 15.91
CA SER A 88 7.02 4.07 16.56
C SER A 88 6.76 5.19 15.56
N GLU A 89 6.28 6.34 16.04
CA GLU A 89 6.13 7.55 15.21
C GLU A 89 7.46 7.95 14.54
N ALA A 90 8.58 7.79 15.24
CA ALA A 90 9.91 8.06 14.70
C ALA A 90 10.29 7.13 13.54
N GLU A 91 9.98 5.83 13.65
CA GLU A 91 10.19 4.87 12.56
C GLU A 91 9.31 5.19 11.35
N ILE A 92 8.05 5.55 11.57
CA ILE A 92 7.12 5.96 10.50
C ILE A 92 7.64 7.23 9.80
N GLN A 93 8.11 8.21 10.56
CA GLN A 93 8.66 9.45 10.02
C GLN A 93 9.93 9.19 9.19
N ILE A 94 10.81 8.31 9.66
CA ILE A 94 12.02 7.92 8.89
C ILE A 94 11.65 7.20 7.59
N LEU A 95 10.65 6.33 7.60
CA LEU A 95 10.16 5.67 6.38
C LEU A 95 9.54 6.66 5.41
N ARG A 96 8.79 7.64 5.92
CA ARG A 96 8.20 8.74 5.15
C ARG A 96 9.31 9.56 4.47
N GLU A 97 10.28 10.04 5.23
CA GLU A 97 11.41 10.84 4.71
C GLU A 97 12.20 10.06 3.65
N TYR A 98 12.43 8.77 3.89
CA TYR A 98 13.07 7.91 2.91
C TYR A 98 12.23 7.79 1.64
N PHE A 99 10.92 7.59 1.75
CA PHE A 99 10.04 7.57 0.59
C PHE A 99 10.06 8.90 -0.17
N GLU A 100 9.95 10.01 0.56
CA GLU A 100 9.84 11.35 -0.01
C GLU A 100 11.11 11.73 -0.77
N THR A 101 12.28 11.37 -0.22
CA THR A 101 13.60 11.59 -0.84
C THR A 101 13.71 11.00 -2.25
N TRP A 102 13.07 9.86 -2.51
CA TRP A 102 13.26 9.13 -3.77
C TRP A 102 12.07 9.20 -4.73
N TRP A 103 10.85 9.46 -4.23
CA TRP A 103 9.63 9.23 -5.01
C TRP A 103 8.54 10.30 -4.88
N GLU A 104 8.64 11.29 -3.98
CA GLU A 104 7.54 12.25 -3.74
C GLU A 104 7.12 13.03 -5.00
N GLU A 105 8.10 13.40 -5.83
CA GLU A 105 7.86 14.25 -7.01
C GLU A 105 7.12 13.51 -8.14
N LEU A 106 6.90 12.20 -8.02
CA LEU A 106 6.25 11.40 -9.06
C LEU A 106 4.71 11.50 -8.97
N PRO A 107 4.02 11.98 -10.02
CA PRO A 107 2.57 12.19 -9.96
C PRO A 107 1.78 10.94 -9.60
N GLY A 108 0.94 11.05 -8.58
CA GLY A 108 0.05 9.97 -8.12
C GLY A 108 0.73 8.91 -7.24
N TRP A 109 2.00 9.13 -6.86
CA TRP A 109 2.68 8.32 -5.86
C TRP A 109 2.36 8.87 -4.47
N ALA A 110 2.19 8.00 -3.48
CA ALA A 110 1.92 8.46 -2.13
C ALA A 110 2.38 7.49 -1.05
N PHE A 111 2.78 8.08 0.07
CA PHE A 111 2.96 7.44 1.37
C PHE A 111 1.94 8.05 2.34
N LEU A 112 0.90 7.28 2.68
CA LEU A 112 -0.17 7.73 3.56
C LEU A 112 -0.17 6.90 4.84
N VAL A 113 -0.17 7.56 6.00
CA VAL A 113 -0.36 6.87 7.28
C VAL A 113 -1.85 6.92 7.58
N ASN A 114 -2.50 5.77 7.55
CA ASN A 114 -3.92 5.65 7.84
C ASN A 114 -4.10 5.13 9.27
N ASP A 115 -4.62 6.01 10.13
CA ASP A 115 -4.95 5.76 11.54
C ASP A 115 -6.46 5.90 11.83
N ARG A 116 -7.27 6.29 10.83
CA ARG A 116 -8.71 6.59 10.99
C ARG A 116 -9.62 5.68 10.15
N GLY A 117 -10.74 5.27 10.75
CA GLY A 117 -11.93 4.78 10.04
C GLY A 117 -12.05 3.25 9.89
N GLY A 118 -12.15 2.52 11.01
CA GLY A 118 -12.54 1.10 11.02
C GLY A 118 -11.49 0.10 10.55
N ALA A 119 -10.53 0.51 9.71
CA ALA A 119 -9.37 -0.28 9.33
C ALA A 119 -8.24 -0.17 10.39
N PHE A 120 -7.53 -1.27 10.66
CA PHE A 120 -6.37 -1.28 11.54
C PHE A 120 -5.27 -0.31 11.06
N PRO A 121 -4.50 0.33 11.95
CA PRO A 121 -3.43 1.25 11.57
C PRO A 121 -2.42 0.62 10.59
N HIS A 122 -2.20 1.31 9.46
CA HIS A 122 -1.27 0.89 8.42
C HIS A 122 -0.67 2.10 7.69
N ILE A 123 0.42 1.86 6.98
CA ILE A 123 0.97 2.75 5.97
C ILE A 123 0.51 2.24 4.60
N HIS A 124 -0.06 3.11 3.80
CA HIS A 124 -0.49 2.87 2.43
C HIS A 124 0.53 3.44 1.45
N ILE A 125 1.09 2.58 0.61
CA ILE A 125 2.01 2.95 -0.46
C ILE A 125 1.28 2.79 -1.79
N GLN A 126 1.30 3.81 -2.64
CA GLN A 126 0.76 3.74 -3.99
C GLN A 126 1.67 4.40 -5.03
N VAL A 127 1.56 3.96 -6.27
CA VAL A 127 2.21 4.55 -7.45
C VAL A 127 1.20 5.12 -8.42
N GLY A 128 1.53 6.16 -9.17
CA GLY A 128 0.62 6.78 -10.15
C GLY A 128 0.20 5.83 -11.28
N LYS A 129 -0.96 6.11 -11.90
CA LYS A 129 -1.36 5.40 -13.14
C LYS A 129 -0.30 5.63 -14.21
N LYS A 130 -0.03 4.62 -15.05
CA LYS A 130 0.77 4.87 -16.27
C LYS A 130 0.02 5.89 -17.11
N ASN A 131 0.68 6.96 -17.53
CA ASN A 131 0.09 7.93 -18.46
C ASN A 131 -0.30 7.18 -19.74
N SER A 132 -1.58 7.21 -20.10
CA SER A 132 -2.10 6.58 -21.32
C SER A 132 -1.83 7.42 -22.58
N ASN A 133 -0.71 8.15 -22.62
CA ASN A 133 -0.32 8.98 -23.77
C ASN A 133 0.65 8.24 -24.69
N GLU A 134 0.32 7.00 -25.03
CA GLU A 134 0.90 6.25 -26.15
C GLU A 134 -0.23 5.66 -27.01
#